data_AF-A0A3A8L2C4-F1
#
_entry.id   AF-A0A3A8L2C4-F1
#
_cell.length_a   1.000
_cell.length_b   1.000
_cell.length_c   1.000
_cell.angle_alpha   90.00
_cell.angle_beta   90.00
_cell.angle_gamma   90.00
#
_symmetry.space_group_name_H-M   'P 1'
#
loop_
_entity.id
_entity.type
_entity.pdbx_description
1 polymer ?
#
loop_
_entity_poly.entity_id
_entity_poly.type
_entity_poly.pdbx_seq_one_letter_code
_entity_poly.pdbx_strand_id
1 'polypeptide(L)'
;DALFRLDAPLPPLPFDKLALSGGGQDGLAGSLLEALDSLGEAAATRPLRDRLESFARELEVLRREAAALPPRELTATASPAAYALTTRAITLMAASACVNVWRQQADDAFLGDPAWLLAALHRLDVWRERAQGPLPEAIRSRLFAELHARHEDARTFDLNRTPLSGWRPLPAPLS
;
A
#
# COMPACT_ATOMS: atom_id res chain seq x y z
N ASP A 1 4.80 -7.88 -11.49
CA ASP A 1 5.95 -6.96 -11.47
C ASP A 1 5.70 -5.61 -12.11
N ALA A 2 5.57 -5.45 -13.44
CA ALA A 2 5.41 -4.11 -14.05
C ALA A 2 4.14 -3.31 -13.63
N LEU A 3 3.09 -3.99 -13.12
CA LEU A 3 1.82 -3.36 -12.72
C LEU A 3 1.97 -2.26 -11.66
N PHE A 4 2.95 -2.36 -10.78
CA PHE A 4 3.14 -1.41 -9.67
C PHE A 4 4.16 -0.32 -9.96
N ARG A 5 4.64 -0.22 -11.21
CA ARG A 5 5.43 0.91 -11.69
C ARG A 5 4.48 2.02 -12.13
N LEU A 6 4.43 3.09 -11.36
CA LEU A 6 3.43 4.16 -11.54
C LEU A 6 3.68 5.01 -12.80
N ASP A 7 4.91 5.02 -13.28
CA ASP A 7 5.47 5.80 -14.37
C ASP A 7 5.67 4.96 -15.66
N ALA A 8 5.28 3.69 -15.63
CA ALA A 8 5.32 2.79 -16.78
C ALA A 8 3.91 2.58 -17.39
N PRO A 9 3.81 2.30 -18.70
CA PRO A 9 2.54 1.87 -19.28
C PRO A 9 2.06 0.57 -18.62
N LEU A 10 0.75 0.44 -18.42
CA LEU A 10 0.17 -0.78 -17.88
C LEU A 10 0.48 -1.97 -18.80
N PRO A 11 0.85 -3.14 -18.24
CA PRO A 11 1.02 -4.34 -19.04
C PRO A 11 -0.31 -4.75 -19.69
N PRO A 12 -0.28 -5.39 -20.87
CA PRO A 12 -1.49 -5.88 -21.52
C PRO A 12 -2.22 -6.86 -20.61
N LEU A 13 -3.56 -6.80 -20.61
CA LEU A 13 -4.39 -7.73 -19.85
C LEU A 13 -4.28 -9.14 -20.46
N PRO A 14 -3.91 -10.17 -19.68
CA PRO A 14 -3.84 -11.54 -20.16
C PRO A 14 -5.26 -12.14 -20.19
N PHE A 15 -6.02 -11.84 -21.25
CA PHE A 15 -7.41 -12.31 -21.40
C PHE A 15 -7.54 -13.84 -21.40
N ASP A 16 -6.47 -14.55 -21.78
CA ASP A 16 -6.34 -16.01 -21.73
C ASP A 16 -6.36 -16.58 -20.31
N LYS A 17 -6.08 -15.75 -19.30
CA LYS A 17 -6.05 -16.15 -17.88
C LYS A 17 -7.31 -15.74 -17.11
N LEU A 18 -8.30 -15.15 -17.78
CA LEU A 18 -9.55 -14.78 -17.14
C LEU A 18 -10.35 -16.04 -16.80
N ALA A 19 -10.70 -16.16 -15.52
CA ALA A 19 -11.56 -17.21 -15.00
C ALA A 19 -12.79 -16.59 -14.31
N LEU A 20 -13.90 -17.31 -14.30
CA LEU A 20 -15.15 -16.89 -13.63
C LEU A 20 -14.96 -16.68 -12.12
N SER A 21 -13.96 -17.36 -11.53
CA SER A 21 -13.51 -17.10 -10.17
C SER A 21 -11.99 -17.25 -10.09
N GLY A 22 -11.36 -16.56 -9.14
CA GLY A 22 -9.93 -16.72 -8.84
C GLY A 22 -9.55 -18.05 -8.20
N GLY A 23 -10.48 -19.03 -8.08
CA GLY A 23 -10.20 -20.32 -7.44
C GLY A 23 -9.79 -20.22 -5.97
N GLY A 24 -10.22 -19.16 -5.27
CA GLY A 24 -9.78 -18.86 -3.90
C GLY A 24 -8.34 -18.34 -3.80
N GLN A 25 -7.69 -18.05 -4.93
CA GLN A 25 -6.39 -17.41 -5.00
C GLN A 25 -6.57 -15.90 -5.20
N ASP A 26 -5.99 -15.12 -4.30
CA ASP A 26 -5.84 -13.68 -4.44
C ASP A 26 -4.34 -13.39 -4.60
N GLY A 27 -3.92 -13.13 -5.84
CA GLY A 27 -2.53 -12.84 -6.16
C GLY A 27 -2.02 -11.55 -5.52
N LEU A 28 -2.91 -10.59 -5.23
CA LEU A 28 -2.54 -9.37 -4.54
C LEU A 28 -2.25 -9.68 -3.08
N ALA A 29 -3.10 -10.43 -2.40
CA ALA A 29 -2.82 -10.85 -1.02
C ALA A 29 -1.59 -11.78 -0.92
N GLY A 30 -1.38 -12.66 -1.90
CA GLY A 30 -0.21 -13.54 -1.98
C GLY A 30 1.11 -12.78 -2.08
N SER A 31 1.15 -11.70 -2.86
CA SER A 31 2.36 -10.88 -3.04
C SER A 31 2.85 -10.18 -1.76
N LEU A 32 2.00 -10.03 -0.74
CA LEU A 32 2.40 -9.56 0.58
C LEU A 32 3.33 -10.55 1.29
N LEU A 33 3.03 -11.86 1.19
CA LEU A 33 3.84 -12.93 1.78
C LEU A 33 5.19 -13.03 1.06
N GLU A 34 5.16 -13.00 -0.28
CA GLU A 34 6.37 -12.97 -1.10
C GLU A 34 7.27 -11.77 -0.78
N ALA A 35 6.66 -10.61 -0.53
CA ALA A 35 7.39 -9.42 -0.13
C ALA A 35 8.09 -9.61 1.22
N LEU A 36 7.39 -10.17 2.21
CA LEU A 36 7.95 -10.49 3.54
C LEU A 36 9.12 -11.47 3.43
N ASP A 37 8.98 -12.53 2.64
CA ASP A 37 10.03 -13.53 2.41
C ASP A 37 11.27 -12.94 1.72
N SER A 38 11.06 -11.93 0.86
CA SER A 38 12.14 -11.25 0.16
C SER A 38 12.90 -10.22 1.00
N LEU A 39 12.35 -9.81 2.15
CA LEU A 39 13.06 -8.89 3.04
C LEU A 39 14.29 -9.59 3.63
N GLY A 40 15.41 -8.87 3.69
CA GLY A 40 16.60 -9.32 4.41
C GLY A 40 16.47 -9.15 5.93
N GLU A 41 17.38 -9.76 6.69
CA GLU A 41 17.45 -9.69 8.16
C GLU A 41 18.19 -8.45 8.69
N ALA A 42 18.41 -7.44 7.83
CA ALA A 42 19.13 -6.24 8.21
C ALA A 42 18.35 -5.42 9.26
N ALA A 43 19.06 -4.76 10.19
CA ALA A 43 18.43 -3.91 11.20
C ALA A 43 17.57 -2.79 10.58
N ALA A 44 17.97 -2.28 9.41
CA ALA A 44 17.24 -1.24 8.69
C ALA A 44 15.87 -1.69 8.17
N THR A 45 15.69 -2.98 7.86
CA THR A 45 14.42 -3.54 7.35
C THR A 45 13.53 -4.07 8.47
N ARG A 46 14.03 -4.15 9.71
CA ARG A 46 13.31 -4.74 10.84
C ARG A 46 11.95 -4.11 11.14
N PRO A 47 11.80 -2.75 11.21
CA PRO A 47 10.49 -2.15 11.46
C PRO A 47 9.46 -2.50 10.38
N LEU A 48 9.91 -2.62 9.13
CA LEU A 48 9.06 -3.03 8.01
C LEU A 48 8.70 -4.51 8.10
N ARG A 49 9.67 -5.39 8.38
CA ARG A 49 9.45 -6.82 8.60
C ARG A 49 8.38 -7.05 9.67
N ASP A 50 8.56 -6.46 10.86
CA ASP A 50 7.63 -6.60 11.99
C ASP A 50 6.21 -6.20 11.58
N ARG A 51 6.09 -5.18 10.72
CA ARG A 51 4.80 -4.72 10.21
C ARG A 51 4.19 -5.68 9.21
N LEU A 52 4.97 -6.15 8.24
CA LEU A 52 4.50 -7.12 7.24
C LEU A 52 4.11 -8.45 7.87
N GLU A 53 4.83 -8.92 8.89
CA GLU A 53 4.45 -10.11 9.67
C GLU A 53 3.08 -9.95 10.34
N SER A 54 2.77 -8.75 10.85
CA SER A 54 1.46 -8.45 11.44
C SER A 54 0.34 -8.55 10.39
N PHE A 55 0.55 -7.99 9.20
CA PHE A 55 -0.42 -8.11 8.10
C PHE A 55 -0.51 -9.54 7.56
N ALA A 56 0.59 -10.29 7.49
CA ALA A 56 0.60 -11.69 7.09
C ALA A 56 -0.22 -12.58 8.05
N ARG A 57 -0.06 -12.38 9.36
CA ARG A 57 -0.88 -13.07 10.38
C ARG A 57 -2.36 -12.73 10.24
N GLU A 58 -2.70 -11.47 10.00
CA GLU A 58 -4.08 -11.05 9.75
C GLU A 58 -4.66 -11.69 8.48
N LEU A 59 -3.88 -11.74 7.40
CA LEU A 59 -4.30 -12.38 6.15
C LEU A 59 -4.66 -13.85 6.38
N GLU A 60 -3.83 -14.56 7.13
CA GLU A 60 -4.06 -15.97 7.44
C GLU A 60 -5.31 -16.18 8.32
N VAL A 61 -5.59 -15.27 9.27
CA VAL A 61 -6.86 -15.26 10.01
C VAL A 61 -8.05 -15.01 9.07
N LEU A 62 -7.97 -13.98 8.22
CA LEU A 62 -9.02 -13.63 7.28
C LEU A 62 -9.32 -14.77 6.30
N ARG A 63 -8.30 -15.47 5.80
CA ARG A 63 -8.47 -16.64 4.90
C ARG A 63 -9.31 -17.72 5.56
N ARG A 64 -9.04 -18.04 6.83
CA ARG A 64 -9.82 -19.04 7.59
C ARG A 64 -11.26 -18.61 7.80
N GLU A 65 -11.48 -17.35 8.18
CA GLU A 65 -12.83 -16.82 8.41
C GLU A 65 -13.65 -16.74 7.12
N ALA A 66 -13.03 -16.30 6.01
CA ALA A 66 -13.66 -16.25 4.70
C ALA A 66 -14.01 -17.67 4.19
N ALA A 67 -13.14 -18.65 4.40
CA ALA A 67 -13.40 -20.04 4.03
C ALA A 67 -14.55 -20.68 4.83
N ALA A 68 -14.82 -20.16 6.04
CA ALA A 68 -15.91 -20.62 6.90
C ALA A 68 -17.25 -19.92 6.63
N LEU A 69 -17.32 -18.97 5.69
CA LEU A 69 -18.55 -18.25 5.38
C LEU A 69 -19.62 -19.19 4.81
N PRO A 70 -20.82 -19.26 5.41
CA PRO A 70 -21.90 -20.05 4.84
C PRO A 70 -22.46 -19.36 3.58
N PRO A 71 -23.01 -20.10 2.61
CA PRO A 71 -23.47 -19.55 1.33
C PRO A 71 -24.42 -18.35 1.42
N ARG A 72 -25.24 -18.28 2.49
CA ARG A 72 -26.16 -17.16 2.75
C ARG A 72 -25.45 -15.81 2.88
N GLU A 73 -24.20 -15.80 3.36
CA GLU A 73 -23.39 -14.58 3.54
C GLU A 73 -22.75 -14.10 2.24
N LEU A 74 -22.91 -14.85 1.13
CA LEU A 74 -22.41 -14.50 -0.20
C LEU A 74 -23.48 -13.85 -1.09
N THR A 75 -24.56 -13.36 -0.49
CA THR A 75 -25.72 -12.79 -1.19
C THR A 75 -25.85 -11.29 -0.90
N ALA A 76 -26.73 -10.59 -1.63
CA ALA A 76 -26.99 -9.17 -1.39
C ALA A 76 -27.55 -8.87 0.03
N THR A 77 -28.07 -9.90 0.72
CA THR A 77 -28.60 -9.81 2.09
C THR A 77 -27.60 -10.29 3.14
N ALA A 78 -26.30 -10.26 2.84
CA ALA A 78 -25.24 -10.66 3.76
C ALA A 78 -25.30 -9.84 5.07
N SER A 79 -24.90 -10.49 6.17
CA SER A 79 -24.92 -9.86 7.49
C SER A 79 -23.83 -8.78 7.61
N PRO A 80 -23.94 -7.87 8.59
CA PRO A 80 -22.87 -6.91 8.91
C PRO A 80 -21.49 -7.56 9.15
N ALA A 81 -21.45 -8.81 9.63
CA ALA A 81 -20.21 -9.54 9.84
C ALA A 81 -19.46 -9.84 8.53
N ALA A 82 -20.18 -10.13 7.43
CA ALA A 82 -19.59 -10.34 6.12
C ALA A 82 -18.98 -9.03 5.54
N TYR A 83 -19.62 -7.89 5.80
CA TYR A 83 -19.06 -6.58 5.45
C TYR A 83 -17.79 -6.27 6.23
N ALA A 84 -17.70 -6.64 7.52
CA ALA A 84 -16.49 -6.47 8.31
C ALA A 84 -15.30 -7.27 7.75
N LEU A 85 -15.52 -8.50 7.26
CA LEU A 85 -14.48 -9.27 6.56
C LEU A 85 -14.03 -8.58 5.28
N THR A 86 -14.97 -8.01 4.52
CA THR A 86 -14.66 -7.27 3.29
C THR A 86 -13.79 -6.04 3.59
N THR A 87 -14.13 -5.25 4.61
CA THR A 87 -13.32 -4.11 5.06
C THR A 87 -11.89 -4.52 5.42
N ARG A 88 -11.73 -5.64 6.14
CA ARG A 88 -10.41 -6.18 6.50
C ARG A 88 -9.65 -6.65 5.25
N ALA A 89 -10.31 -7.33 4.32
CA ALA A 89 -9.73 -7.74 3.05
C ALA A 89 -9.21 -6.55 2.23
N ILE A 90 -10.01 -5.49 2.10
CA ILE A 90 -9.62 -4.26 1.38
C ILE A 90 -8.39 -3.62 2.03
N THR A 91 -8.31 -3.61 3.36
CA THR A 91 -7.15 -3.06 4.04
C THR A 91 -5.87 -3.85 3.75
N LEU A 92 -5.96 -5.18 3.72
CA LEU A 92 -4.84 -6.06 3.39
C LEU A 92 -4.41 -5.91 1.93
N MET A 93 -5.36 -5.78 1.01
CA MET A 93 -5.08 -5.49 -0.40
C MET A 93 -4.39 -4.13 -0.57
N ALA A 94 -4.84 -3.10 0.15
CA ALA A 94 -4.20 -1.79 0.14
C ALA A 94 -2.77 -1.84 0.70
N ALA A 95 -2.54 -2.57 1.79
CA ALA A 95 -1.20 -2.79 2.34
C ALA A 95 -0.29 -3.49 1.32
N SER A 96 -0.80 -4.56 0.69
CA SER A 96 -0.06 -5.27 -0.36
C SER A 96 0.27 -4.39 -1.57
N ALA A 97 -0.68 -3.57 -2.03
CA ALA A 97 -0.43 -2.63 -3.12
C ALA A 97 0.68 -1.63 -2.77
N CYS A 98 0.68 -1.07 -1.56
CA CYS A 98 1.74 -0.16 -1.10
C CYS A 98 3.11 -0.86 -1.09
N VAL A 99 3.17 -2.09 -0.59
CA VAL A 99 4.42 -2.87 -0.54
C VAL A 99 4.95 -3.16 -1.95
N ASN A 100 4.08 -3.52 -2.88
CA ASN A 100 4.51 -3.80 -4.25
C ASN A 100 4.95 -2.53 -5.00
N VAL A 101 4.31 -1.37 -4.75
CA VAL A 101 4.79 -0.08 -5.26
C VAL A 101 6.20 0.19 -4.74
N TRP A 102 6.44 0.06 -3.44
CA TRP A 102 7.79 0.25 -2.87
C TRP A 102 8.83 -0.68 -3.50
N ARG A 103 8.52 -1.98 -3.64
CA ARG A 103 9.44 -2.98 -4.25
C ARG A 103 9.79 -2.67 -5.69
N GLN A 104 8.85 -2.12 -6.47
CA GLN A 104 9.05 -1.84 -7.90
C GLN A 104 9.68 -0.47 -8.17
N GLN A 105 9.82 0.37 -7.15
CA GLN A 105 10.33 1.74 -7.26
C GLN A 105 11.65 1.93 -6.50
N ALA A 106 12.50 0.90 -6.45
CA ALA A 106 13.77 0.93 -5.72
C ALA A 106 14.72 2.05 -6.19
N ASP A 107 14.66 2.42 -7.46
CA ASP A 107 15.47 3.50 -8.05
C ASP A 107 14.90 4.90 -7.79
N ASP A 108 13.69 4.99 -7.22
CA ASP A 108 13.05 6.27 -6.92
C ASP A 108 13.44 6.80 -5.53
N ALA A 109 13.84 8.08 -5.48
CA ALA A 109 14.31 8.71 -4.25
C ALA A 109 13.26 8.74 -3.12
N PHE A 110 11.97 8.86 -3.44
CA PHE A 110 10.89 8.86 -2.46
C PHE A 110 10.23 7.49 -2.37
N LEU A 111 9.79 6.92 -3.50
CA LEU A 111 9.04 5.67 -3.50
C LEU A 111 9.90 4.46 -3.12
N GLY A 112 11.23 4.52 -3.30
CA GLY A 112 12.16 3.50 -2.82
C GLY A 112 12.50 3.62 -1.32
N ASP A 113 12.21 4.76 -0.69
CA ASP A 113 12.40 4.99 0.74
C ASP A 113 11.27 4.31 1.56
N PRO A 114 11.57 3.41 2.51
CA PRO A 114 10.54 2.75 3.30
C PRO A 114 9.75 3.69 4.22
N ALA A 115 10.16 4.95 4.43
CA ALA A 115 9.48 5.88 5.32
C ALA A 115 8.01 6.13 4.93
N TRP A 116 7.71 6.32 3.64
CA TRP A 116 6.32 6.51 3.19
C TRP A 116 5.50 5.23 3.34
N LEU A 117 6.11 4.06 3.08
CA LEU A 117 5.46 2.78 3.22
C LEU A 117 5.07 2.54 4.68
N LEU A 118 5.99 2.77 5.62
CA LEU A 118 5.72 2.66 7.05
C LEU A 118 4.60 3.61 7.48
N ALA A 119 4.53 4.83 6.91
CA ALA A 119 3.45 5.76 7.19
C ALA A 119 2.10 5.32 6.61
N ALA A 120 2.09 4.78 5.40
CA ALA A 120 0.89 4.20 4.79
C ALA A 120 0.36 3.02 5.61
N LEU A 121 1.25 2.10 6.01
CA LEU A 121 0.89 0.95 6.85
C LEU A 121 0.36 1.41 8.22
N HIS A 122 1.01 2.37 8.88
CA HIS A 122 0.51 2.95 10.13
C HIS A 122 -0.91 3.52 9.97
N ARG A 123 -1.17 4.26 8.88
CA ARG A 123 -2.51 4.81 8.61
C ARG A 123 -3.55 3.70 8.45
N LEU A 124 -3.22 2.61 7.75
CA LEU A 124 -4.10 1.45 7.60
C LEU A 124 -4.38 0.78 8.95
N ASP A 125 -3.39 0.72 9.84
CA ASP A 125 -3.59 0.15 11.18
C ASP A 125 -4.35 1.07 12.12
N VAL A 126 -4.23 2.39 12.00
CA VAL A 126 -5.14 3.32 12.68
C VAL A 126 -6.57 3.08 12.21
N TRP A 127 -6.80 2.90 10.90
CA TRP A 127 -8.12 2.59 10.36
C TRP A 127 -8.67 1.25 10.85
N ARG A 128 -7.80 0.27 11.12
CA ARG A 128 -8.14 -1.02 11.72
C ARG A 128 -8.16 -1.02 13.25
N GLU A 129 -7.99 0.14 13.89
CA GLU A 129 -7.92 0.27 15.35
C GLU A 129 -6.77 -0.57 15.99
N ARG A 130 -5.72 -0.88 15.21
CA ARG A 130 -4.52 -1.64 15.62
C ARG A 130 -3.34 -0.75 16.03
N ALA A 131 -3.42 0.54 15.74
CA ALA A 131 -2.42 1.52 16.12
C ALA A 131 -3.09 2.78 16.67
N GLN A 132 -2.42 3.43 17.62
CA GLN A 132 -2.84 4.69 18.20
C GLN A 132 -1.64 5.63 18.28
N GLY A 133 -1.92 6.93 18.29
CA GLY A 133 -0.88 7.96 18.42
C GLY A 133 -0.20 8.33 17.10
N PRO A 134 0.71 9.31 17.17
CA PRO A 134 1.38 9.86 16.01
C PRO A 134 2.39 8.86 15.41
N LEU A 135 2.72 9.09 14.14
CA LEU A 135 3.86 8.44 13.51
C LEU A 135 5.17 8.75 14.25
N PRO A 136 6.15 7.83 14.25
CA PRO A 136 7.49 8.12 14.74
C PRO A 136 8.06 9.40 14.11
N GLU A 137 8.69 10.23 14.94
CA GLU A 137 9.14 11.57 14.56
C GLU A 137 10.05 11.58 13.34
N ALA A 138 10.96 10.61 13.24
CA ALA A 138 11.86 10.46 12.11
C ALA A 138 11.12 10.25 10.78
N ILE A 139 10.03 9.47 10.79
CA ILE A 139 9.20 9.24 9.60
C ILE A 139 8.43 10.51 9.26
N ARG A 140 7.82 11.14 10.28
CA ARG A 140 7.05 12.39 10.12
C ARG A 140 7.90 13.51 9.51
N SER A 141 9.13 13.69 10.01
CA SER A 141 10.07 14.70 9.52
C SER A 141 10.48 14.45 8.05
N ARG A 142 10.74 13.20 7.66
CA ARG A 142 11.07 12.84 6.26
C ARG A 142 9.91 13.16 5.31
N LEU A 143 8.68 12.79 5.70
CA LEU A 143 7.50 13.08 4.89
C LEU A 143 7.22 14.57 4.80
N PHE A 144 7.42 15.32 5.89
CA PHE A 144 7.26 16.76 5.88
C PHE A 144 8.26 17.42 4.93
N ALA A 145 9.53 17.02 4.97
CA ALA A 145 10.56 17.54 4.06
C ALA A 145 10.22 17.26 2.59
N GLU A 146 9.75 16.05 2.28
CA GLU A 146 9.29 15.69 0.93
C GLU A 146 8.10 16.56 0.48
N LEU A 147 7.06 16.69 1.30
CA LEU A 147 5.88 17.49 0.96
C LEU A 147 6.22 18.97 0.80
N HIS A 148 7.13 19.48 1.62
CA HIS A 148 7.65 20.83 1.49
C HIS A 148 8.41 21.02 0.17
N ALA A 149 9.28 20.08 -0.22
CA ALA A 149 9.97 20.14 -1.50
C ALA A 149 8.98 20.11 -2.69
N ARG A 150 7.94 19.28 -2.63
CA ARG A 150 6.89 19.25 -3.66
C ARG A 150 6.09 20.53 -3.74
N HIS A 151 5.84 21.17 -2.60
CA HIS A 151 5.16 22.46 -2.56
C HIS A 151 5.98 23.53 -3.30
N GLU A 152 7.28 23.65 -2.99
CA GLU A 152 8.17 24.61 -3.65
C GLU A 152 8.31 24.36 -5.16
N ASP A 153 8.33 23.09 -5.56
CA ASP A 153 8.42 22.68 -6.97
C ASP A 153 7.07 22.60 -7.69
N ALA A 154 5.96 22.91 -7.00
CA ALA A 154 4.59 22.78 -7.49
C ALA A 154 4.26 21.44 -8.13
N ARG A 155 4.47 20.37 -7.37
CA ARG A 155 4.13 19.00 -7.74
C ARG A 155 2.93 18.52 -6.94
N THR A 156 2.22 17.54 -7.48
CA THR A 156 1.12 16.89 -6.78
C THR A 156 1.60 16.17 -5.52
N PHE A 157 0.71 16.05 -4.53
CA PHE A 157 0.97 15.32 -3.28
C PHE A 157 0.54 13.85 -3.33
N ASP A 158 0.13 13.36 -4.49
CA ASP A 158 -0.05 11.92 -4.75
C ASP A 158 1.31 11.21 -4.95
N LEU A 159 1.29 9.89 -5.18
CA LEU A 159 2.52 9.11 -5.34
C LEU A 159 3.30 9.44 -6.63
N ASN A 160 2.65 10.01 -7.64
CA ASN A 160 3.24 10.28 -8.96
C ASN A 160 4.06 11.57 -9.01
N ARG A 161 3.86 12.51 -8.07
CA ARG A 161 4.64 13.77 -7.98
C ARG A 161 4.64 14.57 -9.29
N THR A 162 3.56 14.52 -10.04
CA THR A 162 3.51 15.17 -11.34
C THR A 162 3.49 16.68 -11.18
N PRO A 163 4.14 17.46 -12.07
CA PRO A 163 4.03 18.91 -12.05
C PRO A 163 2.57 19.36 -12.14
N LEU A 164 2.18 20.36 -11.34
CA LEU A 164 0.86 20.95 -11.40
C LEU A 164 0.74 21.81 -12.66
N SER A 165 -0.15 21.42 -13.56
CA SER A 165 -0.43 22.20 -14.77
C SER A 165 -1.03 23.55 -14.39
N GLY A 166 -0.47 24.63 -14.95
CA GLY A 166 -0.92 26.00 -14.67
C GLY A 166 -0.27 26.67 -13.45
N TRP A 167 0.63 25.99 -12.73
CA TRP A 167 1.44 26.66 -11.73
C TRP A 167 2.51 27.53 -12.39
N ARG A 168 2.48 28.83 -12.09
CA ARG A 168 3.48 29.78 -12.55
C ARG A 168 4.47 30.00 -11.41
N PRO A 169 5.78 29.69 -11.58
CA PRO A 169 6.77 30.00 -10.55
C PRO A 169 6.72 31.49 -10.22
N LEU A 170 6.85 31.83 -8.93
CA LEU A 170 7.01 33.23 -8.52
C LEU A 170 8.18 33.85 -9.29
N PRO A 171 8.04 35.07 -9.84
CA PRO A 171 9.16 35.73 -10.49
C PRO A 171 10.32 35.86 -9.51
N ALA A 172 11.53 35.54 -9.96
CA ALA A 172 12.74 35.68 -9.14
C ALA A 172 12.85 37.11 -8.60
N PRO A 173 13.31 37.30 -7.35
CA PRO A 173 13.47 38.63 -6.79
C PRO A 173 14.44 39.43 -7.67
N LEU A 174 13.99 40.61 -8.09
CA LEU A 174 14.85 41.57 -8.81
C LEU A 174 16.03 41.91 -7.89
N SER A 175 17.23 41.59 -8.35
CA SER A 175 18.50 41.93 -7.70
C SER A 175 18.76 43.43 -7.73
#